data_AF-A0A7W0V389-F1
#
_entry.id   AF-A0A7W0V389-F1
#
_cell.length_a   1.000
_cell.length_b   1.000
_cell.length_c   1.000
_cell.angle_alpha   90.00
_cell.angle_beta   90.00
_cell.angle_gamma   90.00
#
_symmetry.space_group_name_H-M   'P 1'
#
loop_
_entity.id
_entity.type
_entity.pdbx_description
1 polymer ?
#
loop_
_entity_poly.entity_id
_entity_poly.type
_entity_poly.pdbx_seq_one_letter_code
_entity_poly.pdbx_strand_id
1 'polypeptide(L)'
;MNMNEPRRRTGLAAHGYAGLGIIILAEALLFGGNDLVGRWFTPIVWTGYILFVDALVYKFKGRSLLVSNRSEVLLTAVISVAVWWLFEFYNAPRFWRSELELWWHYHNLEPNPYLRRVG
;
A
#
# COMPACT_ATOMS: atom_id res chain seq x y z
N MET A 1 24.27 30.70 16.58
CA MET A 1 23.20 29.68 16.75
C MET A 1 22.23 29.88 15.59
N ASN A 2 22.19 28.95 14.63
CA ASN A 2 21.49 29.13 13.35
C ASN A 2 19.98 28.90 13.54
N MET A 3 19.13 29.88 13.23
CA MET A 3 17.68 29.85 13.50
C MET A 3 16.84 29.05 12.48
N ASN A 4 17.48 28.30 11.58
CA ASN A 4 16.82 27.63 10.45
C ASN A 4 16.67 26.11 10.61
N GLU A 5 16.92 25.54 11.79
CA GLU A 5 16.61 24.11 11.98
C GLU A 5 15.09 23.91 12.13
N PRO A 6 14.47 23.04 11.31
CA PRO A 6 13.08 22.68 11.50
C PRO A 6 12.93 22.10 12.90
N ARG A 7 12.09 22.75 13.72
CA ARG A 7 11.85 22.37 15.12
C ARG A 7 11.33 20.93 15.14
N ARG A 8 12.19 19.97 15.49
CA ARG A 8 11.81 18.55 15.56
C ARG A 8 10.69 18.40 16.58
N ARG A 9 9.50 18.00 16.14
CA ARG A 9 8.40 17.69 17.05
C ARG A 9 8.73 16.41 17.81
N THR A 10 8.38 16.37 19.09
CA THR A 10 8.67 15.24 19.98
C THR A 10 7.78 14.02 19.65
N GLY A 11 6.50 14.24 19.33
CA GLY A 11 5.52 13.20 18.99
C GLY A 11 5.20 13.07 17.49
N LEU A 12 4.62 11.92 17.11
CA LEU A 12 3.96 11.72 15.81
C LEU A 12 2.67 12.54 15.74
N ALA A 13 2.27 12.93 14.52
CA ALA A 13 0.96 13.51 14.28
C ALA A 13 -0.15 12.45 14.49
N ALA A 14 -1.38 12.90 14.79
CA ALA A 14 -2.50 12.02 15.17
C ALA A 14 -2.80 10.93 14.14
N HIS A 15 -2.71 11.25 12.85
CA HIS A 15 -2.91 10.28 11.77
C HIS A 15 -1.83 9.19 11.75
N GLY A 16 -0.63 9.47 12.25
CA GLY A 16 0.43 8.46 12.39
C GLY A 16 0.08 7.37 13.39
N TYR A 17 -0.52 7.73 14.53
CA TYR A 17 -1.01 6.75 15.50
C TYR A 17 -2.22 5.98 14.95
N ALA A 18 -3.10 6.63 14.21
CA ALA A 18 -4.19 5.94 13.51
C ALA A 18 -3.65 4.92 12.49
N GLY A 19 -2.63 5.30 11.71
CA GLY A 19 -1.95 4.41 10.77
C GLY A 19 -1.33 3.19 11.45
N LEU A 20 -0.63 3.41 12.57
CA LEU A 20 -0.06 2.33 13.37
C LEU A 20 -1.14 1.38 13.93
N GLY A 21 -2.26 1.93 14.42
CA GLY A 21 -3.41 1.14 14.87
C GLY A 21 -4.01 0.28 13.76
N ILE A 22 -4.13 0.82 12.54
CA ILE A 22 -4.61 0.07 11.37
C ILE A 22 -3.67 -1.09 11.05
N ILE A 23 -2.34 -0.86 11.04
CA ILE A 23 -1.35 -1.91 10.74
C ILE A 23 -1.48 -3.06 11.76
N ILE A 24 -1.41 -2.74 13.06
CA ILE A 24 -1.46 -3.73 14.13
C ILE A 24 -2.78 -4.52 14.08
N LEU A 25 -3.91 -3.83 13.89
CA LEU A 25 -5.21 -4.48 13.82
C LEU A 25 -5.35 -5.37 12.58
N ALA A 26 -4.88 -4.90 11.42
CA ALA A 26 -4.90 -5.67 10.19
C ALA A 26 -4.06 -6.94 10.31
N GLU A 27 -2.85 -6.84 10.87
CA GLU A 27 -1.98 -8.01 11.09
C GLU A 27 -2.59 -8.98 12.10
N ALA A 28 -3.10 -8.48 13.23
CA ALA A 28 -3.75 -9.33 14.23
C ALA A 28 -4.96 -10.09 13.64
N LEU A 29 -5.79 -9.42 12.84
CA LEU A 29 -6.94 -10.05 12.20
C LEU A 29 -6.56 -11.00 11.07
N LEU A 30 -5.46 -10.71 10.34
CA LEU A 30 -4.90 -11.62 9.34
C LEU A 30 -4.42 -12.92 10.00
N PHE A 31 -3.60 -12.83 11.05
CA PHE A 31 -3.12 -14.00 11.79
C PHE A 31 -4.23 -14.71 12.56
N GLY A 32 -5.29 -13.99 12.93
CA GLY A 32 -6.52 -14.55 13.48
C GLY A 32 -7.43 -15.24 12.47
N GLY A 33 -7.07 -15.27 11.17
CA GLY A 33 -7.82 -15.98 10.13
C GLY A 33 -9.13 -15.30 9.72
N ASN A 34 -9.27 -13.98 9.90
CA ASN A 34 -10.47 -13.26 9.49
C ASN A 34 -10.58 -13.20 7.95
N ASP A 35 -11.64 -13.77 7.37
CA ASP A 35 -11.84 -13.83 5.92
C ASP A 35 -11.91 -12.46 5.23
N LEU A 36 -12.58 -11.49 5.86
CA LEU A 36 -12.73 -10.16 5.28
C LEU A 36 -11.38 -9.44 5.24
N VAL A 37 -10.67 -9.44 6.36
CA VAL A 37 -9.34 -8.82 6.43
C VAL A 37 -8.36 -9.59 5.55
N GLY A 38 -8.37 -10.92 5.51
CA GLY A 38 -7.51 -11.70 4.62
C GLY A 38 -7.71 -11.34 3.15
N ARG A 39 -8.97 -11.19 2.71
CA ARG A 39 -9.30 -10.81 1.33
C ARG A 39 -8.91 -9.36 0.99
N TRP A 40 -9.05 -8.45 1.95
CA TRP A 40 -8.80 -7.01 1.76
C TRP A 40 -7.53 -6.53 2.46
N PHE A 41 -6.62 -7.45 2.82
CA PHE A 41 -5.51 -7.16 3.72
C PHE A 41 -4.62 -6.06 3.12
N THR A 42 -4.25 -6.25 1.86
CA THR A 42 -3.34 -5.35 1.15
C THR A 42 -3.84 -3.89 1.16
N PRO A 43 -5.04 -3.54 0.66
CA PRO A 43 -5.48 -2.14 0.71
C PRO A 43 -5.66 -1.60 2.14
N ILE A 44 -6.04 -2.44 3.10
CA ILE A 44 -6.19 -2.03 4.52
C ILE A 44 -4.82 -1.67 5.11
N VAL A 45 -3.85 -2.59 5.06
CA VAL A 45 -2.53 -2.39 5.69
C VAL A 45 -1.76 -1.25 5.00
N TRP A 46 -1.89 -1.12 3.67
CA TRP A 46 -1.29 -0.02 2.92
C TRP A 46 -1.84 1.35 3.31
N THR A 47 -3.14 1.44 3.64
CA THR A 47 -3.71 2.67 4.19
C THR A 47 -3.03 3.03 5.52
N GLY A 48 -2.79 2.04 6.37
CA GLY A 48 -2.03 2.22 7.61
C GLY A 48 -0.61 2.73 7.37
N TYR A 49 0.10 2.13 6.42
CA TYR A 49 1.46 2.57 6.03
C TYR A 49 1.51 4.01 5.52
N ILE A 50 0.58 4.42 4.65
CA ILE A 50 0.53 5.78 4.11
C ILE A 50 0.41 6.81 5.24
N LEU A 51 -0.53 6.59 6.18
CA LEU A 51 -0.75 7.50 7.30
C LEU A 51 0.45 7.56 8.24
N PHE A 52 1.03 6.40 8.57
CA PHE A 52 2.19 6.31 9.45
C PHE A 52 3.44 6.96 8.85
N VAL A 53 3.75 6.65 7.58
CA VAL A 53 4.90 7.21 6.87
C VAL A 53 4.75 8.70 6.64
N ASP A 54 3.56 9.21 6.27
CA ASP A 54 3.34 10.65 6.15
C ASP A 54 3.56 11.38 7.48
N ALA A 55 3.07 10.82 8.60
CA ALA A 55 3.31 11.39 9.92
C ALA A 55 4.79 11.37 10.32
N LEU A 56 5.55 10.34 9.92
CA LEU A 56 7.01 10.31 10.09
C LEU A 56 7.69 11.41 9.26
N VAL A 57 7.32 11.55 7.98
CA VAL A 57 7.82 12.62 7.11
C VAL A 57 7.52 13.99 7.71
N TYR A 58 6.30 14.19 8.22
CA TYR A 58 5.91 15.41 8.91
C TYR A 58 6.78 15.69 10.15
N LYS A 59 7.07 14.66 10.95
CA LYS A 59 7.93 14.76 12.14
C LYS A 59 9.35 15.19 11.80
N PHE A 60 9.93 14.64 10.73
CA PHE A 60 11.32 14.93 10.33
C PHE A 60 11.49 16.21 9.53
N LYS A 61 10.55 16.53 8.63
CA LYS A 61 10.67 17.65 7.68
C LYS A 61 9.83 18.87 8.07
N GLY A 62 8.93 18.75 9.05
CA GLY A 62 7.99 19.79 9.44
C GLY A 62 6.87 20.06 8.43
N ARG A 63 6.89 19.36 7.29
CA ARG A 63 5.92 19.42 6.19
C ARG A 63 5.66 18.01 5.67
N SER A 64 4.42 17.73 5.28
CA SER A 64 4.05 16.46 4.66
C SER A 64 2.92 16.65 3.66
N LEU A 65 2.65 15.64 2.85
CA LEU A 65 1.64 15.69 1.82
C LEU A 65 0.24 15.82 2.43
N LEU A 66 -0.09 15.02 3.44
CA LEU A 66 -1.43 15.07 4.06
C LEU A 66 -1.68 16.33 4.90
N VAL A 67 -0.63 16.91 5.48
CA VAL A 67 -0.77 18.08 6.37
C VAL A 67 -0.58 19.40 5.62
N SER A 68 0.41 19.48 4.72
CA SER A 68 0.81 20.72 4.06
C SER A 68 0.30 20.84 2.62
N ASN A 69 0.22 19.71 1.88
CA ASN A 69 -0.02 19.72 0.43
C ASN A 69 -1.13 18.74 0.00
N ARG A 70 -2.36 18.94 0.52
CA ARG A 70 -3.50 18.04 0.25
C ARG A 70 -3.86 17.89 -1.23
N SER A 71 -3.60 18.91 -2.04
CA SER A 71 -3.79 18.87 -3.49
C SER A 71 -2.85 17.89 -4.18
N GLU A 72 -1.60 17.79 -3.72
CA GLU A 72 -0.62 16.82 -4.25
C GLU A 72 -1.02 15.39 -3.92
N VAL A 73 -1.66 15.15 -2.76
CA VAL A 73 -2.24 13.84 -2.41
C VAL A 73 -3.33 13.45 -3.40
N LEU A 74 -4.27 14.37 -3.67
CA LEU A 74 -5.35 14.12 -4.61
C LEU A 74 -4.80 13.86 -6.02
N LEU A 75 -3.86 14.67 -6.47
CA LEU A 75 -3.22 14.48 -7.78
C LEU A 75 -2.49 13.14 -7.86
N THR A 76 -1.77 12.75 -6.81
CA THR A 76 -1.09 11.46 -6.74
C THR A 76 -2.08 10.30 -6.78
N ALA A 77 -3.21 10.40 -6.08
CA ALA A 77 -4.27 9.39 -6.13
C ALA A 77 -4.87 9.28 -7.55
N VAL A 78 -5.17 10.42 -8.19
CA VAL A 78 -5.68 10.45 -9.57
C VAL A 78 -4.68 9.83 -10.55
N ILE A 79 -3.40 10.22 -10.45
CA ILE A 79 -2.33 9.66 -11.29
C ILE A 79 -2.19 8.16 -11.04
N SER A 80 -2.20 7.72 -9.77
CA SER A 80 -2.10 6.30 -9.42
C SER A 80 -3.24 5.48 -10.03
N VAL A 81 -4.49 5.97 -9.97
CA VAL A 81 -5.64 5.32 -10.59
C VAL A 81 -5.52 5.30 -12.11
N ALA A 82 -5.09 6.41 -12.72
CA ALA A 82 -4.88 6.48 -14.16
C ALA A 82 -3.78 5.51 -14.64
N VAL A 83 -2.67 5.41 -13.90
CA VAL A 83 -1.58 4.47 -14.19
C VAL A 83 -2.05 3.03 -14.00
N TRP A 84 -2.85 2.74 -12.98
CA TRP A 84 -3.47 1.42 -12.82
C TRP A 84 -4.33 1.06 -14.04
N TRP A 85 -5.19 1.98 -14.49
CA TRP A 85 -6.01 1.80 -15.69
C TRP A 85 -5.19 1.59 -16.96
N LEU A 86 -3.99 2.16 -17.05
CA LEU A 86 -3.09 1.88 -18.17
C LEU A 86 -2.64 0.41 -18.19
N PHE A 87 -2.28 -0.15 -17.03
CA PHE A 87 -1.98 -1.59 -16.92
C PHE A 87 -3.20 -2.44 -17.23
N GLU A 88 -4.37 -2.02 -16.77
CA GLU A 88 -5.62 -2.74 -17.04
C GLU A 88 -5.97 -2.71 -18.52
N PHE A 89 -5.78 -1.58 -19.21
CA PHE A 89 -5.98 -1.47 -20.65
C PHE A 89 -4.97 -2.31 -21.44
N TYR A 90 -3.72 -2.37 -20.99
CA TYR A 90 -2.70 -3.24 -21.58
C TYR A 90 -3.07 -4.73 -21.44
N ASN A 91 -3.67 -5.11 -20.31
CA ASN A 91 -4.12 -6.48 -20.03
C ASN A 91 -5.51 -6.80 -20.60
N ALA A 92 -6.37 -5.79 -20.83
CA ALA A 92 -7.77 -5.97 -21.18
C ALA A 92 -8.02 -6.80 -22.44
N PRO A 93 -7.26 -6.66 -23.55
CA PRO A 93 -7.42 -7.54 -24.71
C PRO A 93 -7.20 -9.02 -24.40
N ARG A 94 -6.34 -9.35 -23.43
CA ARG A 94 -6.09 -10.74 -22.97
C ARG A 94 -7.10 -11.20 -21.93
N PHE A 95 -7.63 -10.27 -21.14
CA PHE A 95 -8.69 -10.56 -20.19
C PHE A 95 -10.04 -10.84 -20.89
N TRP A 96 -10.32 -10.15 -22.00
CA TRP A 96 -11.57 -10.29 -22.77
C TRP A 96 -11.48 -11.27 -23.95
N ARG A 97 -10.27 -11.63 -24.39
CA ARG A 97 -10.05 -12.71 -25.38
C ARG A 97 -9.40 -13.90 -24.68
N SER A 98 -10.18 -14.93 -24.43
CA SER A 98 -9.77 -16.15 -23.73
C SER A 98 -8.67 -16.96 -24.42
N GLU A 99 -8.34 -16.64 -25.67
CA GLU A 99 -7.36 -17.36 -26.48
C GLU A 99 -5.92 -16.86 -26.30
N LEU A 100 -5.72 -15.75 -25.57
CA LEU A 100 -4.40 -15.20 -25.33
C LEU A 100 -3.91 -15.59 -23.93
N GLU A 101 -2.75 -16.23 -23.85
CA GLU A 101 -2.12 -16.51 -22.55
C GLU A 101 -1.78 -15.21 -21.80
N LEU A 102 -2.01 -15.21 -20.48
CA LEU A 102 -1.56 -14.15 -19.58
C LEU A 102 -0.03 -14.08 -19.57
N TRP A 103 0.53 -12.90 -19.36
CA TRP A 103 1.99 -12.69 -19.37
C TRP A 103 2.78 -13.47 -18.31
N TRP A 104 2.12 -13.86 -17.21
CA TRP A 104 2.74 -14.59 -16.11
C TRP A 104 2.24 -16.03 -16.12
N HIS A 105 3.08 -16.93 -16.60
CA HIS A 105 2.92 -18.37 -16.48
C HIS A 105 4.12 -18.91 -15.73
N TYR A 106 3.85 -19.67 -14.69
CA TYR A 106 4.91 -20.36 -13.97
C TYR A 106 5.44 -21.48 -14.85
N HIS A 107 6.67 -21.35 -15.33
CA HIS A 107 7.38 -22.42 -16.00
C HIS A 107 8.00 -23.36 -14.97
N ASN A 108 7.99 -24.67 -15.27
CA ASN A 108 8.63 -25.71 -14.45
C ASN A 108 8.10 -25.83 -13.02
N LEU A 109 6.80 -25.62 -12.80
CA LEU A 109 6.20 -25.95 -11.52
C LEU A 109 6.25 -27.46 -11.29
N GLU A 110 6.68 -27.86 -10.08
CA GLU A 110 6.59 -29.24 -9.60
C GLU A 110 5.15 -29.77 -9.83
N PRO A 111 4.99 -30.88 -10.59
CA PRO A 111 3.68 -31.45 -10.89
C PRO A 111 2.91 -31.85 -9.64
N ASN A 112 3.62 -32.25 -8.58
CA ASN A 112 3.00 -32.61 -7.31
C ASN A 112 2.58 -31.36 -6.49
N PRO A 113 1.26 -31.14 -6.27
CA PRO A 113 0.78 -29.97 -5.54
C PRO A 113 1.17 -29.96 -4.06
N TYR A 114 1.49 -31.11 -3.47
CA TYR A 114 1.98 -31.19 -2.10
C TYR A 114 3.41 -30.64 -2.00
N LEU A 115 4.32 -31.08 -2.88
CA LEU A 115 5.70 -30.61 -2.91
C LEU A 115 5.79 -29.09 -3.14
N ARG A 116 4.89 -28.53 -3.96
CA ARG A 116 4.80 -27.08 -4.19
C ARG A 116 4.49 -26.26 -2.94
N ARG A 117 3.82 -26.83 -1.94
CA ARG A 117 3.45 -26.12 -0.70
C ARG A 117 4.51 -26.20 0.39
N VAL A 118 5.39 -27.21 0.33
CA VAL A 118 6.39 -27.46 1.38
C VAL A 118 7.78 -26.92 1.04
N GLY A 119 8.04 -26.60 -0.24
CA GLY A 119 9.33 -26.04 -0.70
C GLY A 119 10.37 -27.12 -0.92
#